data_AF-A0AAD3HEM3-F1
#
_entry.id   AF-A0AAD3HEM3-F1
#
_cell.length_a   1.000
_cell.length_b   1.000
_cell.length_c   1.000
_cell.angle_alpha   90.00
_cell.angle_beta   90.00
_cell.angle_gamma   90.00
#
_symmetry.space_group_name_H-M   'P 1'
#
loop_
_entity.id
_entity.type
_entity.pdbx_description
1 polymer ?
#
loop_
_entity_poly.entity_id
_entity_poly.type
_entity_poly.pdbx_seq_one_letter_code
_entity_poly.pdbx_strand_id
1 'polypeptide(L)'
;MCSIFLVTLIAVLCCNTTEAFSLLSDFSLHKVKLRNDDSSPYCYAATVDPTKSSISENKVRYNFLATQVWPSARQAAFFLEQYVDCNWKVCELGCGPALPSITLANLGIKQVIASDLDKVALEMIEKAAEEQGYSI
;
A
#
# COMPACT_ATOMS: atom_id res chain seq x y z
N MET A 1 -2.44 6.36 -19.93
CA MET A 1 -2.43 5.22 -18.99
C MET A 1 -1.08 5.21 -18.29
N CYS A 2 -1.08 5.40 -16.97
CA CYS A 2 0.08 5.15 -16.12
C CYS A 2 0.11 3.68 -15.75
N SER A 3 1.25 3.03 -15.88
CA SER A 3 1.44 1.65 -15.46
C SER A 3 2.25 1.65 -14.18
N ILE A 4 1.65 1.15 -13.10
CA ILE A 4 2.38 0.78 -11.90
C ILE A 4 2.91 -0.62 -12.18
N PHE A 5 4.22 -0.82 -12.20
CA PHE A 5 4.78 -2.17 -12.33
C PHE A 5 5.01 -2.70 -10.92
N LEU A 6 4.21 -3.67 -10.46
CA LEU A 6 4.52 -4.42 -9.25
C LEU A 6 5.64 -5.42 -9.57
N VAL A 7 6.90 -4.97 -9.45
CA VAL A 7 8.05 -5.89 -9.55
C VAL A 7 8.32 -6.46 -8.17
N THR A 8 7.71 -7.61 -7.92
CA THR A 8 8.12 -8.52 -6.86
C THR A 8 9.51 -9.06 -7.24
N LEU A 9 10.60 -8.47 -6.71
CA LEU A 9 11.92 -9.11 -6.77
C LEU A 9 11.96 -10.27 -5.75
N ILE A 10 11.17 -11.31 -5.99
CA ILE A 10 11.32 -12.61 -5.33
C ILE A 10 12.02 -13.52 -6.32
N ALA A 11 13.34 -13.61 -6.18
CA ALA A 11 14.09 -14.77 -6.63
C ALA A 11 13.82 -15.94 -5.68
N VAL A 12 12.58 -16.45 -5.61
CA VAL A 12 12.23 -17.75 -5.00
C VAL A 12 11.01 -18.34 -5.71
N LEU A 13 11.18 -19.59 -6.09
CA LEU A 13 10.25 -20.50 -6.74
C LEU A 13 8.83 -20.53 -6.13
N CYS A 14 7.85 -20.79 -7.02
CA CYS A 14 6.62 -21.56 -6.81
C CYS A 14 5.81 -21.35 -5.51
N CYS A 15 4.58 -20.83 -5.63
CA CYS A 15 3.35 -21.50 -5.15
C CYS A 15 2.08 -20.68 -5.48
N ASN A 16 0.98 -21.39 -5.68
CA ASN A 16 -0.31 -20.98 -6.27
C ASN A 16 -1.04 -19.82 -5.58
N THR A 17 -1.74 -19.01 -6.39
CA THR A 17 -2.41 -17.73 -6.09
C THR A 17 -3.87 -17.83 -5.59
N THR A 18 -4.24 -18.81 -4.75
CA THR A 18 -5.65 -18.98 -4.33
C THR A 18 -5.93 -19.00 -2.82
N GLU A 19 -4.93 -18.85 -1.94
CA GLU A 19 -5.15 -18.93 -0.48
C GLU A 19 -5.15 -17.57 0.27
N ALA A 20 -4.85 -16.46 -0.42
CA ALA A 20 -4.41 -15.21 0.21
C ALA A 20 -5.49 -14.41 0.98
N PHE A 21 -6.74 -14.35 0.50
CA PHE A 21 -7.79 -13.55 1.16
C PHE A 21 -8.26 -14.09 2.52
N SER A 22 -7.93 -15.35 2.84
CA SER A 22 -8.17 -15.91 4.17
C SER A 22 -7.31 -15.24 5.24
N LEU A 23 -6.21 -14.56 4.88
CA LEU A 23 -5.34 -13.86 5.82
C LEU A 23 -5.89 -12.48 6.21
N LEU A 24 -6.60 -11.81 5.30
CA LEU A 24 -7.18 -10.48 5.53
C LEU A 24 -8.51 -10.53 6.29
N SER A 25 -9.14 -11.69 6.46
CA SER A 25 -10.42 -11.82 7.19
C SER A 25 -10.32 -11.38 8.65
N ASP A 26 -9.12 -11.40 9.21
CA ASP A 26 -8.85 -11.02 10.61
C ASP A 26 -8.58 -9.51 10.78
N PHE A 27 -8.51 -8.76 9.68
CA PHE A 27 -8.20 -7.33 9.68
C PHE A 27 -9.38 -6.50 9.17
N SER A 28 -9.64 -5.38 9.84
CA SER A 28 -10.53 -4.33 9.30
C SER A 28 -9.70 -3.34 8.49
N LEU A 29 -9.97 -3.23 7.18
CA LEU A 29 -9.29 -2.29 6.28
C LEU A 29 -9.98 -0.92 6.27
N HIS A 30 -9.18 0.15 6.28
CA HIS A 30 -9.63 1.54 6.26
C HIS A 30 -8.96 2.29 5.10
N LYS A 31 -9.73 3.08 4.35
CA LYS A 31 -9.17 3.99 3.36
C LYS A 31 -8.60 5.22 4.06
N VAL A 32 -7.31 5.46 3.87
CA VAL A 32 -6.63 6.61 4.44
C VAL A 32 -6.21 7.55 3.30
N LYS A 33 -6.98 8.61 3.14
CA LYS A 33 -6.74 9.64 2.12
C LYS A 33 -5.56 10.54 2.52
N LEU A 34 -4.83 11.03 1.52
CA LEU A 34 -3.82 12.07 1.71
C LEU A 34 -4.47 13.36 2.23
N ARG A 35 -5.60 13.75 1.64
CA ARG A 35 -6.41 14.95 1.94
C ARG A 35 -7.89 14.58 2.08
N ASN A 36 -8.68 15.46 2.70
CA ASN A 36 -10.10 15.22 2.94
C ASN A 36 -10.97 15.63 1.74
N ASP A 37 -10.71 15.04 0.57
CA ASP A 37 -11.46 15.25 -0.67
C ASP A 37 -11.65 13.91 -1.42
N ASP A 38 -12.59 13.83 -2.35
CA ASP A 38 -12.94 12.57 -3.03
C ASP A 38 -11.99 12.17 -4.16
N SER A 39 -11.22 13.12 -4.68
CA SER A 39 -10.17 12.88 -5.68
C SER A 39 -8.81 12.55 -5.09
N SER A 40 -8.68 12.60 -3.76
CA SER A 40 -7.40 12.45 -3.09
C SER A 40 -6.87 11.03 -3.23
N PRO A 41 -5.57 10.85 -3.55
CA PRO A 41 -4.98 9.53 -3.52
C PRO A 41 -5.09 8.95 -2.11
N TYR A 42 -5.37 7.66 -2.03
CA TYR A 42 -5.47 6.95 -0.77
C TYR A 42 -4.69 5.65 -0.77
N CYS A 43 -4.28 5.25 0.43
CA CYS A 43 -3.77 3.92 0.69
C CYS A 43 -4.70 3.20 1.69
N TYR A 44 -4.58 1.88 1.76
CA TYR A 44 -5.23 1.12 2.82
C TYR A 44 -4.38 1.13 4.10
N ALA A 45 -5.06 1.22 5.24
CA ALA A 45 -4.52 0.85 6.53
C ALA A 45 -5.37 -0.29 7.08
N ALA A 46 -4.75 -1.41 7.43
CA ALA A 46 -5.45 -2.44 8.20
C ALA A 46 -5.69 -1.93 9.64
N THR A 47 -6.50 -2.62 10.44
CA THR A 47 -6.58 -2.58 11.93
C THR A 47 -6.91 -3.99 12.41
N VAL A 48 -6.29 -4.45 13.49
CA VAL A 48 -6.74 -5.66 14.19
C VAL A 48 -7.66 -5.20 15.31
N ASP A 49 -8.88 -5.73 15.33
CA ASP A 49 -9.79 -5.52 16.47
C ASP A 49 -9.37 -6.46 17.60
N PRO A 50 -8.78 -5.95 18.70
CA PRO A 50 -8.28 -6.79 19.78
C PRO A 50 -9.40 -7.52 20.54
N THR A 51 -10.66 -7.17 20.30
CA THR A 51 -11.84 -7.79 20.94
C THR A 51 -12.44 -8.93 20.13
N LYS A 52 -12.07 -9.08 18.85
CA LYS A 52 -12.60 -10.10 17.94
C LYS A 52 -11.65 -11.27 17.69
N SER A 53 -10.37 -11.13 18.00
CA SER A 53 -9.41 -12.22 17.84
C SER A 53 -9.55 -13.24 18.96
N SER A 54 -10.07 -14.43 18.66
CA SER A 54 -10.02 -15.64 19.50
C SER A 54 -8.59 -16.21 19.65
N ILE A 55 -7.58 -15.35 19.53
CA ILE A 55 -6.16 -15.68 19.38
C ILE A 55 -5.50 -15.57 20.75
N SER A 56 -4.90 -16.68 21.17
CA SER A 56 -4.28 -16.97 22.45
C SER A 56 -3.42 -15.84 23.05
N GLU A 57 -3.44 -15.77 24.39
CA GLU A 57 -2.82 -14.78 25.28
C GLU A 57 -1.31 -14.48 25.07
N ASN A 58 -0.62 -15.18 24.16
CA ASN A 58 0.83 -15.11 23.96
C ASN A 58 1.30 -14.64 22.58
N LYS A 59 0.41 -14.23 21.65
CA LYS A 59 0.85 -13.53 20.43
C LYS A 59 0.91 -12.03 20.70
N VAL A 60 2.10 -11.47 20.48
CA VAL A 60 2.41 -10.08 20.78
C VAL A 60 1.35 -9.16 20.18
N ARG A 61 0.79 -8.31 21.05
CA ARG A 61 -0.24 -7.31 20.76
C ARG A 61 0.35 -6.17 19.92
N TYR A 62 0.85 -6.48 18.72
CA TYR A 62 1.34 -5.45 17.83
C TYR A 62 0.15 -4.80 17.15
N ASN A 63 -0.06 -3.52 17.48
CA ASN A 63 -0.80 -2.61 16.66
C ASN A 63 0.09 -2.29 15.43
N PHE A 64 0.24 -3.26 14.53
CA PHE A 64 0.96 -3.13 13.25
C PHE A 64 0.40 -1.98 12.38
N LEU A 65 -0.76 -1.45 12.78
CA LEU A 65 -1.66 -0.56 12.07
C LEU A 65 -1.66 0.89 12.57
N ALA A 66 -1.16 1.15 13.79
CA ALA A 66 -1.01 2.51 14.30
C ALA A 66 0.09 3.32 13.58
N THR A 67 0.92 2.67 12.76
CA THR A 67 2.04 3.28 12.04
C THR A 67 1.86 3.32 10.53
N GLN A 68 0.76 2.79 9.95
CA GLN A 68 0.63 2.59 8.49
C GLN A 68 0.40 3.84 7.66
N VAL A 69 0.40 5.04 8.23
CA VAL A 69 0.82 6.20 7.44
C VAL A 69 1.87 6.92 8.22
N TRP A 70 3.12 6.47 8.05
CA TRP A 70 4.27 7.13 8.66
C TRP A 70 4.14 8.62 8.33
N PRO A 71 4.26 9.53 9.31
CA PRO A 71 4.25 10.97 9.03
C PRO A 71 5.25 11.34 7.92
N SER A 72 6.35 10.59 7.80
CA SER A 72 7.31 10.68 6.69
C SER A 72 6.71 10.33 5.33
N ALA A 73 5.88 9.29 5.21
CA ALA A 73 5.22 8.93 3.95
C ALA A 73 4.21 10.00 3.50
N ARG A 74 3.45 10.57 4.45
CA ARG A 74 2.59 11.74 4.18
C ARG A 74 3.41 12.95 3.75
N GLN A 75 4.51 13.24 4.43
CA GLN A 75 5.38 14.36 4.11
C GLN A 75 6.06 14.17 2.74
N ALA A 76 6.48 12.94 2.42
CA ALA A 76 7.03 12.59 1.12
C ALA A 76 5.98 12.77 0.01
N ALA A 77 4.77 12.21 0.18
CA ALA A 77 3.66 12.41 -0.75
C ALA A 77 3.35 13.90 -0.97
N PHE A 78 3.30 14.69 0.11
CA PHE A 78 3.11 16.14 0.04
C PHE A 78 4.21 16.83 -0.77
N PHE A 79 5.49 16.47 -0.57
CA PHE A 79 6.58 17.04 -1.36
C PHE A 79 6.53 16.62 -2.83
N LEU A 80 6.14 15.37 -3.12
CA LEU A 80 6.02 14.89 -4.48
C LEU A 80 4.96 15.69 -5.26
N GLU A 81 3.83 16.07 -4.64
CA GLU A 81 2.84 16.97 -5.27
C GLU A 81 3.43 18.32 -5.70
N GLN A 82 4.48 18.80 -5.03
CA GLN A 82 5.09 20.11 -5.32
C GLN A 82 6.23 20.04 -6.35
N TYR A 83 6.92 18.90 -6.44
CA TYR A 83 8.20 18.80 -7.15
C TYR A 83 8.26 17.69 -8.20
N VAL A 84 7.14 17.00 -8.47
CA VAL A 84 7.09 15.93 -9.46
C VAL A 84 7.43 16.42 -10.87
N ASP A 85 8.20 15.62 -11.60
CA ASP A 85 8.38 15.73 -13.06
C ASP A 85 7.75 14.50 -13.72
N CYS A 86 6.86 14.72 -14.68
CA CYS A 86 6.09 13.68 -15.36
C CYS A 86 6.95 12.66 -16.13
N ASN A 87 8.24 12.96 -16.36
CA ASN A 87 9.19 12.08 -17.02
C ASN A 87 9.94 11.15 -16.07
N TRP A 88 9.74 11.29 -14.76
CA TRP A 88 10.39 10.42 -13.78
C TRP A 88 9.94 8.97 -13.91
N LYS A 89 10.87 8.09 -13.55
CA LYS A 89 10.63 6.67 -13.30
C LYS A 89 10.98 6.43 -11.85
N VAL A 90 10.02 5.95 -11.07
CA VAL A 90 10.17 5.90 -9.60
C VAL A 90 10.07 4.47 -9.13
N CYS A 91 10.93 4.12 -8.16
CA CYS A 91 10.87 2.87 -7.42
C CYS A 91 10.90 3.18 -5.92
N GLU A 92 9.86 2.79 -5.20
CA GLU A 92 9.75 2.87 -3.75
C GLU A 92 10.12 1.50 -3.15
N LEU A 93 11.15 1.49 -2.32
CA LEU A 93 11.67 0.30 -1.63
C LEU A 93 11.15 0.27 -0.19
N GLY A 94 10.48 -0.82 0.21
CA GLY A 94 9.82 -0.91 1.51
C GLY A 94 8.59 0.00 1.57
N CYS A 95 7.71 -0.09 0.58
CA CYS A 95 6.63 0.84 0.37
C CYS A 95 5.52 0.76 1.43
N GLY A 96 5.39 -0.35 2.16
CA GLY A 96 4.30 -0.57 3.11
C GLY A 96 2.94 -0.35 2.42
N PRO A 97 2.17 0.70 2.76
CA PRO A 97 0.90 0.98 2.08
C PRO A 97 1.05 1.84 0.79
N ALA A 98 2.28 2.18 0.41
CA ALA A 98 2.66 2.87 -0.83
C ALA A 98 1.96 4.21 -1.11
N LEU A 99 1.68 4.99 -0.07
CA LEU A 99 1.10 6.34 -0.24
C LEU A 99 1.93 7.24 -1.19
N PRO A 100 3.27 7.28 -1.14
CA PRO A 100 4.07 8.04 -2.10
C PRO A 100 3.91 7.54 -3.54
N SER A 101 3.99 6.23 -3.77
CA SER A 101 3.81 5.64 -5.10
C SER A 101 2.42 5.88 -5.69
N ILE A 102 1.36 5.70 -4.90
CA ILE A 102 -0.02 5.98 -5.32
C ILE A 102 -0.18 7.48 -5.65
N THR A 103 0.42 8.36 -4.84
CA THR A 103 0.39 9.80 -5.11
C THR A 103 1.05 10.13 -6.44
N LEU A 104 2.21 9.53 -6.75
CA LEU A 104 2.89 9.73 -8.03
C LEU A 104 2.10 9.20 -9.23
N ALA A 105 1.46 8.04 -9.08
CA ALA A 105 0.56 7.51 -10.10
C ALA A 105 -0.60 8.48 -10.37
N ASN A 106 -1.19 9.04 -9.31
CA ASN A 106 -2.26 10.04 -9.40
C ASN A 106 -1.81 11.34 -10.07
N LEU A 107 -0.55 11.74 -9.87
CA LEU A 107 0.07 12.90 -10.52
C LEU A 107 0.46 12.63 -11.99
N GLY A 108 0.19 11.44 -12.52
CA GLY A 108 0.43 11.10 -13.93
C GLY A 108 1.82 10.53 -14.23
N ILE A 109 2.58 10.09 -13.23
CA ILE A 109 3.83 9.37 -13.46
C ILE A 109 3.54 8.01 -14.09
N LYS A 110 4.09 7.79 -15.29
CA LYS A 110 3.77 6.59 -16.09
C LYS A 110 4.44 5.31 -15.59
N GLN A 111 5.50 5.41 -14.80
CA GLN A 111 6.30 4.27 -14.33
C GLN A 111 6.62 4.45 -12.85
N VAL A 112 5.78 3.82 -12.01
CA VAL A 112 5.97 3.76 -10.56
C VAL A 112 6.05 2.30 -10.16
N ILE A 113 7.08 1.93 -9.39
CA ILE A 113 7.25 0.61 -8.81
C ILE A 113 7.14 0.75 -7.31
N ALA A 114 6.13 0.14 -6.70
CA ALA A 114 6.03 0.01 -5.25
C ALA A 114 6.47 -1.41 -4.88
N SER A 115 7.52 -1.54 -4.06
CA SER A 115 8.08 -2.84 -3.68
C SER A 115 8.20 -2.99 -2.17
N ASP A 116 7.90 -4.20 -1.69
CA ASP A 116 8.03 -4.58 -0.29
C ASP A 116 8.33 -6.08 -0.18
N LEU A 117 8.88 -6.49 0.96
CA LEU A 117 9.03 -7.90 1.31
C LEU A 117 7.75 -8.45 1.97
N ASP A 118 6.92 -7.57 2.54
CA ASP A 118 5.62 -7.91 3.12
C ASP A 118 4.57 -8.13 2.03
N LYS A 119 4.09 -9.37 1.91
CA LYS A 119 3.04 -9.72 0.94
C LYS A 119 1.71 -9.05 1.25
N VAL A 120 1.37 -8.85 2.52
CA VAL A 120 0.11 -8.21 2.92
C VAL A 120 0.12 -6.75 2.48
N ALA A 121 1.27 -6.08 2.59
CA ALA A 121 1.48 -4.73 2.08
C ALA A 121 1.21 -4.67 0.56
N LEU A 122 1.82 -5.57 -0.22
CA LEU A 122 1.64 -5.63 -1.66
C LEU A 122 0.18 -5.89 -2.08
N GLU A 123 -0.52 -6.80 -1.43
CA GLU A 123 -1.95 -7.08 -1.70
C GLU A 123 -2.85 -5.87 -1.40
N MET A 124 -2.57 -5.14 -0.30
CA MET A 124 -3.29 -3.91 0.01
C MET A 124 -3.07 -2.83 -1.06
N ILE A 125 -1.83 -2.68 -1.54
CA ILE A 125 -1.50 -1.71 -2.59
C ILE A 125 -2.18 -2.10 -3.90
N GLU A 126 -2.14 -3.38 -4.27
CA GLU A 126 -2.77 -3.89 -5.48
C GLU A 126 -4.26 -3.54 -5.49
N LYS A 127 -4.95 -3.83 -4.38
CA LYS A 127 -6.36 -3.46 -4.23
C LYS A 127 -6.60 -1.95 -4.30
N ALA A 128 -5.77 -1.15 -3.63
CA ALA A 128 -5.90 0.31 -3.65
C ALA A 128 -5.70 0.86 -5.07
N ALA A 129 -4.76 0.30 -5.82
CA ALA A 129 -4.45 0.72 -7.17
C ALA A 129 -5.56 0.35 -8.17
N GLU A 130 -6.10 -0.87 -8.10
CA GLU A 130 -7.25 -1.30 -8.90
C GLU A 130 -8.46 -0.37 -8.72
N GLU A 131 -8.82 -0.09 -7.47
CA GLU A 131 -9.99 0.74 -7.15
C GLU A 131 -9.82 2.21 -7.56
N GLN A 132 -8.58 2.69 -7.65
CA GLN A 132 -8.23 4.03 -8.14
C GLN A 132 -7.99 4.04 -9.67
N GLY A 133 -8.20 2.90 -10.35
CA GLY A 133 -8.15 2.80 -11.81
C GLY A 133 -6.74 2.76 -12.41
N TYR A 134 -5.74 2.40 -11.63
CA TYR A 134 -4.37 2.20 -12.12
C TYR A 134 -4.19 0.78 -12.68
N SER A 135 -3.43 0.65 -13.77
CA SER A 135 -3.01 -0.67 -14.28
C SER A 135 -1.80 -1.16 -13.51
N ILE A 136 -1.85 -2.42 -13.09
CA ILE A 136 -0.85 -3.13 -12.28
C ILE A 136 -0.14 -4.17 -13.15
#